data_AF-A0A060CA55-F1
#
_entry.id   AF-A0A060CA55-F1
#
_cell.length_a   1.000
_cell.length_b   1.000
_cell.length_c   1.000
_cell.angle_alpha   90.00
_cell.angle_beta   90.00
_cell.angle_gamma   90.00
#
_symmetry.space_group_name_H-M   'P 1'
#
loop_
_entity.id
_entity.type
_entity.pdbx_description
1 polymer ?
#
loop_
_entity_poly.entity_id
_entity_poly.type
_entity_poly.pdbx_seq_one_letter_code
_entity_poly.pdbx_strand_id
1 'polypeptide(L)'
;EGGWTGPDYSVAYAIGDSPLGPFRRIGKILQQDPAIATGAGHNSLLHTPDGNWYIVYHRRPKGETAANHRVVCIDRLYFDARGFIRPVKITRRGVERHPLR
;
A
#
# COMPACT_ATOMS: atom_id res chain seq x y z
N GLU A 1 3.42 5.87 8.58
CA GLU A 1 4.35 5.87 9.72
C GLU A 1 5.77 6.07 9.21
N GLY A 2 6.67 6.57 10.06
CA GLY A 2 8.07 6.87 9.69
C GLY A 2 8.24 8.12 8.82
N GLY A 3 9.48 8.58 8.69
CA GLY A 3 9.86 9.69 7.80
C GLY A 3 9.97 9.23 6.35
N TRP A 4 9.45 10.00 5.40
CA TRP A 4 9.39 9.64 3.97
C TRP A 4 10.75 9.39 3.31
N THR A 5 11.84 9.88 3.90
CA THR A 5 13.23 9.62 3.46
C THR A 5 13.79 8.31 4.01
N GLY A 6 13.28 7.83 5.14
CA GLY A 6 13.87 6.75 5.94
C GLY A 6 13.32 5.34 5.64
N PRO A 7 13.95 4.31 6.23
CA PRO A 7 13.59 2.90 6.00
C PRO A 7 12.26 2.50 6.65
N ASP A 8 11.79 3.26 7.65
CA ASP A 8 10.55 2.96 8.36
C ASP A 8 9.29 3.53 7.68
N TYR A 9 9.46 4.18 6.52
CA TYR A 9 8.35 4.74 5.78
C TYR A 9 7.38 3.63 5.36
N SER A 10 6.15 3.73 5.84
CA SER A 10 5.15 2.66 5.74
C SER A 10 3.72 3.19 5.87
N VAL A 11 2.75 2.39 5.44
CA VAL A 11 1.32 2.62 5.64
C VAL A 11 0.81 1.67 6.70
N ALA A 12 0.12 2.21 7.70
CA ALA A 12 -0.62 1.45 8.70
C ALA A 12 -2.09 1.83 8.65
N TYR A 13 -2.95 0.98 9.21
CA TYR A 13 -4.38 1.22 9.26
C TYR A 13 -4.97 0.92 10.63
N ALA A 14 -6.13 1.53 10.86
CA ALA A 14 -6.95 1.38 12.05
C ALA A 14 -8.42 1.23 11.63
N ILE A 15 -9.23 0.60 12.47
CA ILE A 15 -10.67 0.38 12.23
C ILE A 15 -11.47 1.03 13.36
N GLY A 16 -12.58 1.67 13.02
CA GLY A 16 -13.55 2.21 13.97
C GLY A 16 -14.95 2.21 13.33
N ASP A 17 -15.98 2.23 14.16
CA ASP A 17 -17.39 2.14 13.72
C ASP A 17 -17.96 3.49 13.26
N SER A 18 -17.18 4.55 13.37
CA SER A 18 -17.52 5.91 12.97
C SER A 18 -16.36 6.55 12.20
N PRO A 19 -16.64 7.42 11.19
CA PRO A 19 -15.61 8.18 10.50
C PRO A 19 -14.84 9.14 11.42
N LEU A 20 -15.36 9.43 12.62
CA LEU A 20 -14.71 10.27 13.64
C LEU A 20 -14.02 9.44 14.73
N GLY A 21 -14.07 8.11 14.65
CA GLY A 21 -13.50 7.21 15.64
C GLY A 21 -14.39 6.99 16.86
N PRO A 22 -13.84 6.39 17.94
CA PRO A 22 -12.42 6.03 18.11
C PRO A 22 -11.96 4.94 17.13
N PHE A 23 -10.67 4.99 16.76
CA PHE A 23 -10.05 4.00 15.89
C PHE A 23 -9.12 3.06 16.68
N ARG A 24 -9.23 1.76 16.43
CA ARG A 24 -8.30 0.74 16.93
C ARG A 24 -7.25 0.43 15.87
N ARG A 25 -5.98 0.72 16.15
CA ARG A 25 -4.86 0.38 15.27
C ARG A 25 -4.80 -1.14 15.06
N ILE A 26 -4.67 -1.58 13.80
CA ILE A 26 -4.59 -2.99 13.46
C ILE A 26 -3.15 -3.39 13.09
N GLY A 27 -2.53 -2.66 12.17
CA GLY A 27 -1.16 -2.99 11.75
C GLY A 27 -0.67 -2.22 10.53
N LYS A 28 0.56 -2.54 10.11
CA LYS A 28 1.16 -2.05 8.87
C LYS A 28 0.69 -2.91 7.69
N ILE A 29 0.33 -2.26 6.58
CA ILE A 29 -0.14 -2.91 5.36
C ILE A 29 0.80 -2.69 4.16
N LEU A 30 1.61 -1.65 4.17
CA LEU A 30 2.61 -1.39 3.14
C LEU A 30 3.91 -0.96 3.82
N GLN A 31 5.01 -1.58 3.44
CA GLN A 31 6.35 -1.25 3.88
C GLN A 31 7.33 -1.63 2.78
N GLN A 32 8.55 -1.10 2.84
CA GLN A 32 9.59 -1.47 1.87
C GLN A 32 9.86 -2.98 1.84
N ASP A 33 10.24 -3.46 0.66
CA ASP A 33 10.84 -4.77 0.45
C ASP A 33 12.21 -4.52 -0.20
N PRO A 34 13.33 -4.57 0.54
CA PRO A 34 14.67 -4.27 0.00
C PRO A 34 15.06 -5.11 -1.23
N ALA A 35 14.44 -6.28 -1.44
CA ALA A 35 14.69 -7.08 -2.64
C ALA A 35 14.04 -6.49 -3.90
N ILE A 36 13.01 -5.65 -3.74
CA ILE A 36 12.20 -5.09 -4.82
C ILE A 36 12.28 -3.55 -4.87
N ALA A 37 12.00 -2.86 -3.76
CA ALA A 37 11.93 -1.40 -3.67
C ALA A 37 11.90 -0.87 -2.23
N THR A 38 12.37 0.36 -2.05
CA THR A 38 12.35 1.08 -0.76
C THR A 38 11.44 2.31 -0.81
N GLY A 39 11.20 2.94 0.34
CA GLY A 39 10.46 4.21 0.42
C GLY A 39 8.99 4.12 0.05
N ALA A 40 8.31 3.00 0.33
CA ALA A 40 6.89 2.82 0.09
C ALA A 40 6.06 3.21 1.32
N GLY A 41 5.39 4.37 1.31
CA GLY A 41 4.66 4.86 2.48
C GLY A 41 3.55 5.89 2.26
N HIS A 42 3.19 6.20 1.01
CA HIS A 42 2.00 7.00 0.67
C HIS A 42 1.13 6.18 -0.28
N ASN A 43 -0.18 6.17 -0.07
CA ASN A 43 -1.09 5.41 -0.90
C ASN A 43 -2.48 6.04 -1.04
N SER A 44 -3.24 5.50 -1.99
CA SER A 44 -4.69 5.55 -2.05
C SER A 44 -5.23 4.13 -2.27
N LEU A 45 -6.49 3.89 -1.91
CA LEU A 45 -7.17 2.61 -2.16
C LEU A 45 -8.22 2.81 -3.25
N LEU A 46 -8.36 1.80 -4.11
CA LEU A 46 -9.36 1.75 -5.16
C LEU A 46 -10.21 0.50 -4.99
N HIS A 47 -11.54 0.67 -5.06
CA HIS A 47 -12.51 -0.40 -5.11
C HIS A 47 -13.25 -0.32 -6.45
N THR A 48 -13.19 -1.39 -7.23
CA THR A 48 -13.87 -1.45 -8.53
C THR A 48 -15.29 -2.00 -8.38
N PRO A 49 -16.20 -1.72 -9.34
CA PRO A 49 -17.60 -2.20 -9.28
C PRO A 49 -17.75 -3.72 -9.19
N ASP A 50 -16.77 -4.48 -9.68
CA ASP A 50 -16.74 -5.95 -9.64
C ASP A 50 -16.05 -6.51 -8.37
N GLY A 51 -15.83 -5.68 -7.36
CA GLY A 51 -15.40 -6.10 -6.03
C GLY A 51 -13.88 -6.21 -5.83
N ASN A 52 -13.07 -5.80 -6.82
CA ASN A 52 -11.63 -5.86 -6.68
C ASN A 52 -11.08 -4.66 -5.92
N TRP A 53 -10.16 -4.92 -5.00
CA TRP A 53 -9.43 -3.89 -4.27
C TRP A 53 -7.99 -3.79 -4.75
N TYR A 54 -7.53 -2.54 -4.88
CA TYR A 54 -6.18 -2.19 -5.26
C TYR A 54 -5.63 -1.13 -4.32
N ILE A 55 -4.33 -1.17 -4.12
CA ILE A 55 -3.57 -0.09 -3.50
C ILE A 55 -2.70 0.57 -4.56
N VAL A 56 -2.86 1.88 -4.73
CA VAL A 56 -1.98 2.70 -5.56
C VAL A 56 -1.04 3.44 -4.63
N TYR A 57 0.26 3.33 -4.85
CA TYR A 57 1.28 3.89 -3.97
C TYR A 57 2.49 4.33 -4.77
N HIS A 58 3.43 5.01 -4.12
CA HIS A 58 4.74 5.26 -4.72
C HIS A 58 5.85 4.51 -4.00
N ARG A 59 6.95 4.27 -4.70
CA ARG A 59 8.19 3.69 -4.16
C ARG A 59 9.40 4.27 -4.88
N ARG A 60 10.60 3.99 -4.38
CA ARG A 60 11.86 4.21 -5.10
C ARG A 60 12.21 2.96 -5.93
N PRO A 61 12.68 3.11 -7.18
CA PRO A 61 13.29 2.01 -7.92
C PRO A 61 14.42 1.34 -7.13
N LYS A 62 14.67 0.05 -7.38
CA LYS A 62 15.75 -0.67 -6.70
C LYS A 62 17.10 0.02 -7.00
N GLY A 63 17.86 0.30 -5.94
CA GLY A 63 19.16 0.97 -6.03
C GLY A 63 19.10 2.50 -6.04
N GLU A 64 17.92 3.11 -6.09
CA GLU A 64 17.76 4.55 -6.02
C GLU A 64 17.87 5.06 -4.57
N THR A 65 18.61 6.15 -4.38
CA THR A 65 18.89 6.77 -3.08
C THR A 65 18.38 8.22 -2.99
N ALA A 66 18.14 8.88 -4.13
CA ALA A 66 17.55 10.20 -4.17
C ALA A 66 16.12 10.14 -3.63
N ALA A 67 15.87 10.91 -2.56
CA ALA A 67 14.61 10.82 -1.83
C ALA A 67 13.37 11.10 -2.70
N ASN A 68 13.52 11.98 -3.70
CA ASN A 68 12.46 12.50 -4.55
C ASN A 68 12.15 11.64 -5.78
N HIS A 69 13.07 10.75 -6.18
CA HIS A 69 12.85 9.89 -7.35
C HIS A 69 11.88 8.76 -6.97
N ARG A 70 10.61 8.97 -7.32
CA ARG A 70 9.51 8.08 -6.95
C ARG A 70 8.75 7.67 -8.20
N VAL A 71 8.31 6.42 -8.22
CA VAL A 71 7.49 5.85 -9.29
C VAL A 71 6.15 5.40 -8.72
N VAL A 72 5.08 5.63 -9.48
CA VAL A 72 3.74 5.13 -9.14
C VAL A 72 3.66 3.64 -9.38
N CYS A 73 3.00 2.93 -8.47
CA CYS A 73 2.82 1.49 -8.48
C CYS A 73 1.38 1.16 -8.09
N ILE A 74 0.90 0.00 -8.53
CA ILE A 74 -0.39 -0.54 -8.18
C ILE A 74 -0.25 -2.03 -7.91
N ASP A 75 -0.79 -2.49 -6.79
CA ASP A 75 -0.84 -3.91 -6.42
C ASP A 75 -2.23 -4.27 -5.86
N ARG A 76 -2.54 -5.56 -5.84
CA ARG A 76 -3.78 -6.08 -5.26
C ARG A 76 -3.81 -5.89 -3.74
N LEU A 77 -4.96 -5.50 -3.22
CA LEU A 77 -5.25 -5.48 -1.79
C LEU A 77 -6.30 -6.54 -1.49
N TYR A 78 -6.08 -7.30 -0.41
CA TYR A 78 -6.96 -8.39 0.01
C TYR A 78 -7.37 -8.20 1.46
N PHE A 79 -8.59 -8.60 1.76
CA PHE A 79 -9.08 -8.74 3.12
C PHE A 79 -9.04 -10.23 3.53
N ASP A 80 -8.80 -10.51 4.81
CA ASP A 80 -8.99 -11.84 5.38
C ASP A 80 -10.47 -12.11 5.71
N ALA A 81 -10.77 -13.32 6.17
CA ALA A 81 -12.13 -13.73 6.53
C ALA A 81 -12.74 -12.91 7.69
N ARG A 82 -11.93 -12.15 8.43
CA ARG A 82 -12.36 -11.28 9.53
C ARG A 82 -12.49 -9.81 9.09
N GLY A 83 -12.27 -9.51 7.81
CA GLY A 83 -12.32 -8.16 7.26
C GLY A 83 -11.07 -7.32 7.52
N PHE A 84 -9.95 -7.94 7.90
CA PHE A 84 -8.67 -7.24 8.09
C PHE A 84 -7.86 -7.21 6.79
N ILE A 85 -7.19 -6.09 6.53
CA ILE A 85 -6.32 -5.93 5.36
C ILE A 85 -5.10 -6.82 5.55
N ARG A 86 -4.85 -7.69 4.58
CA ARG A 86 -3.62 -8.48 4.50
C ARG A 86 -2.46 -7.58 4.05
N PRO A 87 -1.24 -7.77 4.57
CA PRO A 87 -0.06 -7.03 4.11
C PRO A 87 0.10 -7.12 2.58
N VAL A 88 0.33 -5.96 1.96
CA VAL A 88 0.47 -5.82 0.52
C VAL A 88 1.80 -6.43 0.10
N LYS A 89 1.75 -7.27 -0.93
CA LYS A 89 2.93 -7.79 -1.59
C LYS A 89 3.34 -6.85 -2.71
N ILE A 90 4.43 -6.10 -2.51
CA ILE A 90 5.02 -5.25 -3.55
C ILE A 90 5.46 -6.14 -4.72
N THR A 91 5.08 -5.78 -5.95
CA THR A 91 5.49 -6.53 -7.15
C THR A 91 6.38 -5.72 -8.09
N ARG A 92 6.97 -6.39 -9.09
CA ARG A 92 7.73 -5.73 -10.17
C ARG A 92 6.86 -5.34 -11.36
N ARG A 93 5.77 -6.07 -11.61
CA ARG A 93 4.93 -5.93 -12.81
C ARG A 93 3.59 -5.21 -12.55
N GLY A 94 3.21 -5.02 -11.29
CA GLY A 94 1.90 -4.51 -10.92
C GLY A 94 0.80 -5.54 -11.16
N VAL A 95 -0.40 -5.05 -11.45
CA VAL A 95 -1.58 -5.88 -11.69
C VAL A 95 -1.81 -6.16 -13.18
N GLU A 96 -2.50 -7.26 -13.48
CA GLU A 96 -2.93 -7.57 -14.84
C GLU A 96 -3.95 -6.55 -15.36
N ARG A 97 -4.07 -6.46 -16.69
CA ARG A 97 -5.05 -5.61 -17.35
C ARG A 97 -6.45 -5.95 -16.83
N HIS A 98 -7.14 -4.93 -16.32
CA HIS A 98 -8.48 -5.04 -15.80
C HIS A 98 -9.46 -4.22 -16.66
N PRO A 99 -10.03 -4.79 -17.73
CA PRO A 99 -10.93 -4.06 -18.61
C PRO A 99 -12.24 -3.73 -17.87
N LEU A 100 -12.68 -2.48 -18.00
CA LEU A 100 -14.02 -2.08 -17.57
C LEU A 100 -15.02 -2.76 -18.51
N ARG A 101 -16.00 -3.47 -17.94
CA ARG A 101 -17.13 -4.04 -18.68
C ARG A 101 -18.32 -3.10 -18.60
#